data_AF-A0A1G2CLR5-F1
#
_entry.id   AF-A0A1G2CLR5-F1
#
_cell.length_a   1.000
_cell.length_b   1.000
_cell.length_c   1.000
_cell.angle_alpha   90.00
_cell.angle_beta   90.00
_cell.angle_gamma   90.00
#
_symmetry.space_group_name_H-M   'P 1'
#
loop_
_entity.id
_entity.type
_entity.pdbx_description
1 polymer ?
#
loop_
_entity_poly.entity_id
_entity_poly.type
_entity_poly.pdbx_seq_one_letter_code
_entity_poly.pdbx_strand_id
1 'polypeptide(L)'
;MSSALLLAASAIFLIAFVMYNRGILRGKNTPAFAAWSVFSLITLVNCVTYLQFTKSWVNVAVLFTDFVICAGTTLIVLVHLRGKVCVDQTDKAIVLVSLSAVLLWTVFNTAIGGNLLNQVAYTLTFIPTYRNVLRNPNDEPTLPWALWTMAFVLNIIALALQPQAQPMDYVSPVVCLMHHVAITLLSRRRR
;
A
#
# COMPACT_ATOMS: atom_id res chain seq x y z
N MET A 1 9.10 -23.06 5.62
CA MET A 1 8.65 -22.20 6.75
C MET A 1 8.33 -20.78 6.29
N SER A 2 9.20 -20.12 5.51
CA SER A 2 8.92 -18.80 4.90
C SER A 2 7.61 -18.75 4.09
N SER A 3 7.31 -19.77 3.29
CA SER A 3 6.07 -19.82 2.49
C SER A 3 4.80 -19.81 3.34
N ALA A 4 4.79 -20.48 4.50
CA ALA A 4 3.63 -20.49 5.40
C ALA A 4 3.39 -19.10 6.02
N LEU A 5 4.47 -18.38 6.38
CA LEU A 5 4.38 -17.01 6.86
C LEU A 5 3.87 -16.05 5.78
N LEU A 6 4.32 -16.21 4.53
CA LEU A 6 3.82 -15.40 3.41
C LEU A 6 2.33 -15.64 3.12
N LEU A 7 1.88 -16.90 3.21
CA LEU A 7 0.46 -17.24 3.09
C LEU A 7 -0.37 -16.64 4.24
N ALA A 8 0.13 -16.72 5.48
CA ALA A 8 -0.51 -16.09 6.63
C ALA A 8 -0.58 -14.57 6.49
N ALA A 9 0.52 -13.92 6.07
CA ALA A 9 0.57 -12.48 5.81
C ALA A 9 -0.46 -12.08 4.74
N SER A 10 -0.56 -12.84 3.64
CA SER A 10 -1.52 -12.60 2.57
C SER A 10 -2.98 -12.74 3.05
N ALA A 11 -3.27 -13.75 3.87
CA ALA A 11 -4.59 -13.95 4.46
C ALA A 11 -4.98 -12.80 5.39
N ILE A 12 -4.05 -12.34 6.25
CA ILE A 12 -4.28 -11.17 7.13
C ILE A 12 -4.52 -9.91 6.29
N PHE A 13 -3.77 -9.73 5.21
CA PHE A 13 -3.95 -8.62 4.26
C PHE A 13 -5.36 -8.58 3.68
N LEU A 14 -5.86 -9.74 3.23
CA LEU A 14 -7.20 -9.88 2.67
C LEU A 14 -8.30 -9.63 3.71
N ILE A 15 -8.12 -10.12 4.93
CA ILE A 15 -9.07 -9.89 6.04
C ILE A 15 -9.14 -8.39 6.35
N ALA A 16 -7.99 -7.73 6.51
CA ALA A 16 -7.90 -6.29 6.73
C ALA A 16 -8.61 -5.49 5.62
N PHE A 17 -8.41 -5.88 4.36
CA PHE A 17 -9.06 -5.28 3.21
C PHE A 17 -10.59 -5.39 3.25
N VAL A 18 -11.11 -6.60 3.48
CA VAL A 18 -12.56 -6.82 3.59
C VAL A 18 -13.13 -5.95 4.71
N MET A 19 -12.45 -5.88 5.86
CA MET A 19 -12.88 -5.05 6.98
C MET A 19 -12.86 -3.55 6.66
N TYR A 20 -11.81 -3.08 5.99
CA TYR A 20 -11.65 -1.68 5.58
C TYR A 20 -12.79 -1.26 4.66
N ASN A 21 -13.03 -2.02 3.59
CA ASN A 21 -14.04 -1.71 2.60
C ASN A 21 -15.46 -1.85 3.12
N ARG A 22 -15.73 -2.82 4.01
CA ARG A 22 -17.03 -2.87 4.71
C ARG A 22 -17.30 -1.59 5.51
N GLY A 23 -16.27 -0.94 6.02
CA GLY A 23 -16.38 0.37 6.66
C GLY A 23 -16.76 1.48 5.68
N ILE A 24 -16.15 1.52 4.49
CA ILE A 24 -16.49 2.48 3.42
C ILE A 24 -17.94 2.28 2.96
N LEU A 25 -18.34 1.03 2.67
CA LEU A 25 -19.68 0.69 2.21
C LEU A 25 -20.77 1.05 3.23
N ARG A 26 -20.42 1.06 4.52
CA ARG A 26 -21.31 1.49 5.62
C ARG A 26 -21.23 2.99 5.90
N GLY A 27 -20.48 3.75 5.12
CA GLY A 27 -20.29 5.19 5.31
C GLY A 27 -19.52 5.58 6.58
N LYS A 28 -18.78 4.64 7.19
CA LYS A 28 -18.05 4.87 8.44
C LYS A 28 -16.69 5.54 8.23
N ASN A 29 -16.13 5.39 7.04
CA ASN A 29 -14.78 5.83 6.69
C ASN A 29 -14.84 6.63 5.39
N THR A 30 -14.05 7.69 5.26
CA THR A 30 -13.86 8.41 3.99
C THR A 30 -12.39 8.46 3.59
N PRO A 31 -11.89 7.41 2.92
CA PRO A 31 -10.47 7.29 2.58
C PRO A 31 -10.00 8.37 1.62
N ALA A 32 -8.69 8.63 1.62
CA ALA A 32 -8.07 9.50 0.62
C ALA A 32 -8.04 8.84 -0.77
N PHE A 33 -8.98 9.23 -1.64
CA PHE A 33 -9.10 8.67 -3.00
C PHE A 33 -7.78 8.75 -3.81
N ALA A 34 -7.09 9.89 -3.74
CA ALA A 34 -5.84 10.11 -4.46
C ALA A 34 -4.76 9.09 -4.04
N ALA A 35 -4.64 8.82 -2.73
CA ALA A 35 -3.68 7.84 -2.21
C ALA A 35 -3.98 6.43 -2.72
N TRP A 36 -5.23 5.97 -2.56
CA TRP A 36 -5.63 4.62 -3.01
C TRP A 36 -5.45 4.43 -4.53
N SER A 37 -5.75 5.47 -5.32
CA SER A 37 -5.57 5.45 -6.76
C SER A 37 -4.10 5.26 -7.13
N VAL A 38 -3.21 6.00 -6.49
CA VAL A 38 -1.77 5.91 -6.77
C VAL A 38 -1.17 4.61 -6.24
N PHE A 39 -1.60 4.12 -5.07
CA PHE A 39 -1.20 2.81 -4.57
C PHE A 39 -1.55 1.70 -5.58
N SER A 40 -2.73 1.76 -6.19
CA SER A 40 -3.12 0.77 -7.22
C SER A 40 -2.17 0.79 -8.42
N LEU A 41 -1.72 1.97 -8.86
CA LEU A 41 -0.79 2.07 -9.98
C LEU A 41 0.62 1.59 -9.59
N ILE A 42 1.14 2.02 -8.44
CA ILE A 42 2.47 1.61 -7.95
C ILE A 42 2.55 0.09 -7.77
N THR A 43 1.53 -0.51 -7.15
CA THR A 43 1.50 -1.96 -6.89
C THR A 43 1.37 -2.78 -8.16
N LEU A 44 0.58 -2.32 -9.15
CA LEU A 44 0.53 -2.93 -10.48
C LEU A 44 1.89 -2.94 -11.16
N VAL A 45 2.55 -1.78 -11.14
CA VAL A 45 3.87 -1.59 -11.76
C VAL A 45 4.92 -2.49 -11.10
N ASN A 46 4.93 -2.56 -9.77
CA ASN A 46 5.76 -3.49 -9.02
C ASN A 46 5.49 -4.94 -9.38
N CYS A 47 4.21 -5.33 -9.45
CA CYS A 47 3.82 -6.69 -9.80
C CYS A 47 4.33 -7.08 -11.20
N VAL A 48 4.10 -6.24 -12.21
CA VAL A 48 4.48 -6.52 -13.60
C VAL A 48 5.99 -6.67 -13.75
N THR A 49 6.75 -5.76 -13.16
CA THR A 49 8.22 -5.78 -13.32
C THR A 49 8.89 -6.86 -12.49
N TYR A 50 8.38 -7.12 -11.29
CA TYR A 50 8.88 -8.24 -10.50
C TYR A 50 8.53 -9.59 -11.14
N LEU A 51 7.39 -9.69 -11.84
CA LEU A 51 7.06 -10.87 -12.65
C LEU A 51 8.02 -11.01 -13.83
N GLN A 52 8.32 -9.91 -14.53
CA GLN A 52 9.28 -9.92 -15.64
C GLN A 52 10.68 -10.33 -15.19
N PHE A 53 11.10 -9.95 -13.98
CA PHE A 53 12.40 -10.30 -13.42
C PHE A 53 12.44 -11.75 -12.92
N THR A 54 11.48 -12.16 -12.09
CA THR A 54 11.50 -13.48 -11.42
C THR A 54 10.93 -14.62 -12.26
N LYS A 55 10.11 -14.30 -13.28
CA LYS A 55 9.32 -15.26 -14.08
C LYS A 55 8.44 -16.20 -13.24
N SER A 56 8.12 -15.83 -11.99
CA SER A 56 7.38 -16.68 -11.05
C SER A 56 6.15 -15.96 -10.52
N TRP A 57 4.97 -16.52 -10.81
CA TRP A 57 3.69 -16.02 -10.29
C TRP A 57 3.57 -16.13 -8.77
N VAL A 58 4.22 -17.13 -8.17
CA VAL A 58 4.23 -17.32 -6.71
C VAL A 58 4.95 -16.16 -6.02
N ASN A 59 6.05 -15.69 -6.61
CA ASN A 59 6.87 -14.62 -6.03
C ASN A 59 6.21 -13.24 -6.13
N VAL A 60 5.24 -13.07 -7.04
CA VAL A 60 4.48 -11.81 -7.20
C VAL A 60 3.10 -11.85 -6.57
N ALA A 61 2.68 -12.98 -5.98
CA ALA A 61 1.32 -13.15 -5.45
C ALA A 61 0.93 -12.06 -4.44
N VAL A 62 1.86 -11.64 -3.57
CA VAL A 62 1.63 -10.55 -2.60
C VAL A 62 1.43 -9.20 -3.30
N LEU A 63 2.27 -8.87 -4.29
CA LEU A 63 2.16 -7.61 -5.04
C LEU A 63 0.88 -7.55 -5.89
N PHE A 64 0.51 -8.68 -6.51
CA PHE A 64 -0.74 -8.79 -7.25
C PHE A 64 -1.95 -8.64 -6.33
N THR A 65 -1.92 -9.29 -5.16
CA THR A 65 -2.98 -9.17 -4.15
C THR A 65 -3.12 -7.73 -3.69
N ASP A 66 -2.00 -7.04 -3.41
CA ASP A 66 -1.98 -5.64 -3.01
C ASP A 66 -2.57 -4.74 -4.11
N PHE A 67 -2.22 -4.98 -5.39
CA PHE A 67 -2.83 -4.30 -6.52
C PHE A 67 -4.34 -4.45 -6.56
N VAL A 68 -4.84 -5.69 -6.51
CA VAL A 68 -6.29 -5.97 -6.56
C VAL A 68 -7.00 -5.27 -5.39
N ILE A 69 -6.38 -5.26 -4.22
CA ILE A 69 -6.87 -4.55 -3.04
C ILE A 69 -6.93 -3.05 -3.31
N CYS A 70 -5.82 -2.40 -3.62
CA CYS A 70 -5.80 -0.95 -3.82
C CYS A 70 -6.72 -0.50 -4.96
N ALA A 71 -6.76 -1.24 -6.07
CA ALA A 71 -7.68 -0.98 -7.17
C ALA A 71 -9.15 -1.15 -6.72
N GLY A 72 -9.46 -2.22 -5.99
CA GLY A 72 -10.79 -2.47 -5.44
C GLY A 72 -11.26 -1.35 -4.49
N THR A 73 -10.41 -0.91 -3.56
CA THR A 73 -10.73 0.21 -2.67
C THR A 73 -10.92 1.51 -3.45
N THR A 74 -10.07 1.78 -4.46
CA THR A 74 -10.21 2.95 -5.33
C THR A 74 -11.57 2.96 -6.04
N LEU A 75 -11.98 1.83 -6.61
CA LEU A 75 -13.27 1.68 -7.27
C LEU A 75 -14.44 1.85 -6.29
N ILE A 76 -14.34 1.26 -5.08
CA ILE A 76 -15.36 1.39 -4.05
C ILE A 76 -15.52 2.85 -3.63
N VAL A 77 -14.42 3.57 -3.41
CA VAL A 77 -14.44 5.01 -3.09
C VAL A 77 -15.07 5.81 -4.23
N LEU A 78 -14.67 5.56 -5.48
CA LEU A 78 -15.18 6.26 -6.65
C LEU A 78 -16.70 6.10 -6.82
N VAL A 79 -17.21 4.88 -6.60
CA VAL A 79 -18.63 4.55 -6.77
C VAL A 79 -19.46 4.98 -5.56
N HIS A 80 -19.04 4.66 -4.33
CA HIS A 80 -19.86 4.82 -3.12
C HIS A 80 -19.68 6.17 -2.42
N LEU A 81 -18.55 6.85 -2.65
CA LEU A 81 -18.30 8.19 -2.10
C LEU A 81 -18.36 9.26 -3.18
N ARG A 82 -19.03 8.99 -4.31
CA ARG A 82 -19.21 9.95 -5.41
C ARG A 82 -19.78 11.27 -4.87
N GLY A 83 -19.12 12.38 -5.20
CA GLY A 83 -19.47 13.73 -4.72
C GLY A 83 -19.00 14.06 -3.29
N LYS A 84 -18.48 13.09 -2.53
CA LYS A 84 -17.85 13.29 -1.21
C LYS A 84 -16.32 13.27 -1.28
N VAL A 85 -15.77 12.73 -2.36
CA VAL A 85 -14.34 12.76 -2.64
C VAL A 85 -13.92 14.19 -2.98
N CYS A 86 -13.07 14.78 -2.15
CA CYS A 86 -12.40 16.04 -2.45
C CYS A 86 -10.97 15.72 -2.90
N VAL A 87 -10.58 16.22 -4.08
CA VAL A 87 -9.20 16.14 -4.57
C VAL A 87 -8.68 17.56 -4.68
N ASP A 88 -7.75 17.93 -3.81
CA ASP A 88 -7.17 19.27 -3.81
C ASP A 88 -5.91 19.36 -4.69
N GLN A 89 -5.29 20.54 -4.71
CA GLN A 89 -4.08 20.76 -5.52
C GLN A 89 -2.87 19.96 -5.02
N THR A 90 -2.79 19.72 -3.71
CA THR A 90 -1.74 18.90 -3.10
C THR A 90 -1.88 17.45 -3.54
N ASP A 91 -3.11 16.92 -3.56
CA ASP A 91 -3.39 15.56 -4.03
C ASP A 91 -3.02 15.41 -5.51
N LYS A 92 -3.33 16.39 -6.35
CA LYS A 92 -2.93 16.40 -7.77
C LYS A 92 -1.41 16.43 -7.93
N ALA A 93 -0.72 17.25 -7.14
CA ALA A 93 0.74 17.32 -7.16
C ALA A 93 1.37 15.99 -6.75
N ILE A 94 0.85 15.34 -5.70
CA ILE A 94 1.32 14.02 -5.25
C ILE A 94 1.08 12.97 -6.33
N VAL A 95 -0.12 12.93 -6.93
CA VAL A 95 -0.41 12.02 -8.05
C VAL A 95 0.58 12.25 -9.19
N LEU A 96 0.80 13.51 -9.59
CA LEU A 96 1.71 13.84 -10.68
C LEU A 96 3.16 13.45 -10.37
N VAL A 97 3.66 13.73 -9.18
CA VAL A 97 5.02 13.38 -8.75
C VAL A 97 5.18 11.87 -8.67
N SER A 98 4.22 11.15 -8.08
CA SER A 98 4.25 9.69 -8.01
C SER A 98 4.20 9.03 -9.39
N LEU A 99 3.37 9.54 -10.30
CA LEU A 99 3.32 9.07 -11.70
C LEU A 99 4.64 9.36 -12.43
N SER A 100 5.21 10.55 -12.21
CA SER A 100 6.49 10.91 -12.82
C SER A 100 7.63 10.02 -12.31
N ALA A 101 7.64 9.68 -11.02
CA ALA A 101 8.61 8.75 -10.45
C ALA A 101 8.48 7.34 -11.06
N VAL A 102 7.26 6.84 -11.24
CA VAL A 102 6.98 5.58 -11.93
C VAL A 102 7.48 5.61 -13.38
N LEU A 103 7.21 6.69 -14.12
CA LEU A 103 7.67 6.86 -15.50
C LEU A 103 9.18 7.01 -15.61
N LEU A 104 9.82 7.75 -14.71
CA LEU A 104 11.28 7.91 -14.71
C LEU A 104 11.96 6.57 -14.50
N TRP A 105 11.42 5.71 -13.65
CA TRP A 105 11.98 4.37 -13.47
C TRP A 105 11.94 3.52 -14.75
N THR A 106 10.86 3.56 -15.54
CA THR A 106 10.80 2.81 -16.80
C THR A 106 11.87 3.25 -17.80
N VAL A 107 12.39 4.48 -17.66
CA VAL A 107 13.49 5.02 -18.49
C VAL A 107 14.86 4.61 -17.96
N PHE A 108 15.11 4.71 -16.65
CA PHE A 108 16.45 4.46 -16.07
C PHE A 108 16.83 2.98 -15.96
N ASN A 109 15.84 2.07 -15.94
CA ASN A 109 15.99 0.62 -16.09
C ASN A 109 17.03 -0.08 -15.17
N THR A 110 17.42 0.54 -14.04
CA THR A 110 18.24 -0.10 -13.01
C THR A 110 17.34 -0.63 -11.90
N ALA A 111 17.54 -1.90 -11.50
CA ALA A 111 16.70 -2.55 -10.49
C ALA A 111 16.76 -1.82 -9.12
N ILE A 112 17.95 -1.33 -8.74
CA ILE A 112 18.17 -0.65 -7.46
C ILE A 112 17.59 0.76 -7.47
N GLY A 113 17.95 1.59 -8.45
CA GLY A 113 17.46 2.97 -8.55
C GLY A 113 15.94 3.01 -8.69
N GLY A 114 15.38 2.05 -9.43
CA GLY A 114 13.95 1.85 -9.53
C GLY A 114 13.24 1.55 -8.23
N ASN A 115 13.74 0.56 -7.48
CA ASN A 115 13.14 0.21 -6.20
C ASN A 115 13.16 1.40 -5.23
N LEU A 116 14.29 2.12 -5.14
CA LEU A 116 14.42 3.29 -4.26
C LEU A 116 13.51 4.44 -4.68
N LEU A 117 13.45 4.78 -5.96
CA LEU A 117 12.56 5.82 -6.48
C LEU A 117 11.09 5.48 -6.24
N ASN A 118 10.74 4.21 -6.38
CA ASN A 118 9.41 3.71 -6.10
C ASN A 118 9.03 3.82 -4.62
N GLN A 119 9.97 3.57 -3.69
CA GLN A 119 9.71 3.79 -2.27
C GLN A 119 9.44 5.26 -1.96
N VAL A 120 10.16 6.19 -2.61
CA VAL A 120 9.89 7.62 -2.46
C VAL A 120 8.47 7.95 -2.95
N ALA A 121 8.08 7.48 -4.13
CA ALA A 121 6.73 7.66 -4.66
C ALA A 121 5.67 7.07 -3.72
N TYR A 122 5.93 5.88 -3.18
CA TYR A 122 5.05 5.20 -2.24
C TYR A 122 4.88 6.00 -0.94
N THR A 123 5.98 6.50 -0.35
CA THR A 123 5.96 7.38 0.83
C THR A 123 5.18 8.65 0.59
N LEU A 124 5.38 9.32 -0.55
CA LEU A 124 4.61 10.54 -0.89
C LEU A 124 3.12 10.26 -1.01
N THR A 125 2.76 9.06 -1.47
CA THR A 125 1.37 8.62 -1.62
C THR A 125 0.65 8.45 -0.27
N PHE A 126 1.37 8.32 0.85
CA PHE A 126 0.75 8.33 2.19
C PHE A 126 0.37 9.72 2.69
N ILE A 127 0.86 10.81 2.08
CA ILE A 127 0.59 12.17 2.54
C ILE A 127 -0.93 12.47 2.62
N PRO A 128 -1.77 12.15 1.61
CA PRO A 128 -3.21 12.38 1.70
C PRO A 128 -3.86 11.55 2.81
N THR A 129 -3.42 10.30 3.02
CA THR A 129 -3.88 9.43 4.11
C THR A 129 -3.52 10.02 5.48
N TYR A 130 -2.30 10.54 5.64
CA TYR A 130 -1.87 11.24 6.85
C TYR A 130 -2.71 12.49 7.11
N ARG A 131 -2.95 13.31 6.08
CA ARG A 131 -3.78 14.51 6.19
C ARG A 131 -5.20 14.15 6.64
N ASN A 132 -5.80 13.11 6.06
CA ASN A 132 -7.14 12.65 6.43
C ASN A 132 -7.20 12.16 7.87
N VAL A 133 -6.31 11.25 8.29
CA VAL A 133 -6.33 10.71 9.67
C VAL A 133 -5.99 11.77 10.72
N LEU A 134 -5.14 12.74 10.40
CA LEU A 134 -4.83 13.86 11.29
C LEU A 134 -6.01 14.82 11.43
N ARG A 135 -6.79 15.04 10.36
CA ARG A 135 -8.00 15.88 10.39
C ARG A 135 -9.14 15.18 11.12
N ASN A 136 -9.37 13.91 10.81
CA ASN A 136 -10.42 13.09 11.41
C ASN A 136 -9.91 11.63 11.56
N PRO A 137 -9.55 11.19 12.78
CA PRO A 137 -9.06 9.83 13.03
C PRO A 137 -10.04 8.72 12.64
N ASN A 138 -11.32 9.03 12.46
CA ASN A 138 -12.34 8.06 12.04
C ASN A 138 -12.34 7.80 10.53
N ASP A 139 -11.71 8.66 9.71
CA ASP A 139 -11.62 8.44 8.27
C ASP A 139 -10.76 7.21 7.92
N GLU A 140 -9.84 6.82 8.81
CA GLU A 140 -8.97 5.67 8.65
C GLU A 140 -9.16 4.67 9.83
N PRO A 141 -9.76 3.47 9.62
CA PRO A 141 -10.06 2.55 10.69
C PRO A 141 -8.81 1.85 11.26
N THR A 142 -8.58 1.96 12.57
CA THR A 142 -7.40 1.38 13.24
C THR A 142 -7.18 -0.11 13.01
N LEU A 143 -8.23 -0.92 13.08
CA LEU A 143 -8.06 -2.38 13.07
C LEU A 143 -7.53 -2.90 11.73
N PRO A 144 -8.07 -2.52 10.56
CA PRO A 144 -7.42 -2.81 9.27
C PRO A 144 -5.96 -2.38 9.18
N TRP A 145 -5.62 -1.16 9.58
CA TRP A 145 -4.23 -0.66 9.56
C TRP A 145 -3.30 -1.45 10.47
N ALA A 146 -3.78 -1.88 11.65
CA ALA A 146 -3.03 -2.73 12.57
C ALA A 146 -2.81 -4.16 12.01
N LEU A 147 -3.81 -4.69 11.30
CA LEU A 147 -3.70 -6.00 10.65
C LEU A 147 -2.70 -5.97 9.48
N TRP A 148 -2.72 -4.93 8.64
CA TRP A 148 -1.70 -4.74 7.61
C TRP A 148 -0.30 -4.57 8.21
N THR A 149 -0.17 -3.81 9.30
CA THR A 149 1.07 -3.72 10.08
C THR A 149 1.58 -5.11 10.47
N MET A 150 0.73 -5.96 11.04
CA MET A 150 1.09 -7.33 11.40
C MET A 150 1.53 -8.16 10.19
N ALA A 151 0.84 -8.02 9.06
CA ALA A 151 1.20 -8.74 7.84
C ALA A 151 2.58 -8.33 7.31
N PHE A 152 2.95 -7.04 7.39
CA PHE A 152 4.31 -6.60 7.03
C PHE A 152 5.38 -7.11 8.01
N VAL A 153 5.08 -7.19 9.31
CA VAL A 153 5.98 -7.85 10.27
C VAL A 153 6.23 -9.31 9.88
N LEU A 154 5.17 -10.06 9.57
CA LEU A 154 5.31 -11.45 9.12
C LEU A 154 6.09 -11.57 7.80
N ASN A 155 5.90 -10.62 6.87
CA ASN A 155 6.65 -10.59 5.62
C ASN A 155 8.16 -10.38 5.87
N ILE A 156 8.53 -9.43 6.75
CA ILE A 156 9.93 -9.20 7.13
C ILE A 156 10.54 -10.44 7.80
N ILE A 157 9.80 -11.10 8.71
CA ILE A 157 10.26 -12.35 9.33
C ILE A 157 10.43 -13.44 8.26
N ALA A 158 9.50 -13.56 7.31
CA ALA A 158 9.58 -14.55 6.24
C ALA A 158 10.81 -14.32 5.34
N LEU A 159 11.18 -13.06 5.07
CA LEU A 159 12.41 -12.69 4.35
C LEU A 159 13.66 -13.01 5.17
N ALA A 160 13.66 -12.72 6.47
CA ALA A 160 14.77 -13.06 7.37
C ALA A 160 15.08 -14.56 7.45
N LEU A 161 14.09 -15.41 7.16
CA LEU A 161 14.24 -16.86 7.10
C LEU A 161 14.68 -17.39 5.74
N GLN A 162 14.85 -16.53 4.72
CA GLN A 162 15.32 -16.93 3.39
C GLN A 162 16.86 -16.79 3.30
N PRO A 163 17.60 -17.89 3.04
CA PRO A 163 19.07 -17.84 2.95
C PRO A 163 19.62 -16.86 1.91
N GLN A 164 18.86 -16.62 0.84
CA GLN A 164 19.25 -15.78 -0.28
C GLN A 164 18.82 -14.30 -0.15
N ALA A 165 18.14 -13.92 0.93
CA ALA A 165 17.61 -12.57 1.11
C ALA A 165 18.74 -11.53 1.11
N GLN A 166 18.59 -10.50 0.29
CA GLN A 166 19.51 -9.39 0.19
C GLN A 166 19.00 -8.19 1.00
N PRO A 167 19.87 -7.27 1.46
CA PRO A 167 19.44 -6.05 2.16
C PRO A 167 18.37 -5.25 1.41
N MET A 168 18.43 -5.23 0.08
CA MET A 168 17.46 -4.53 -0.78
C MET A 168 16.05 -5.14 -0.72
N ASP A 169 15.90 -6.41 -0.35
CA ASP A 169 14.59 -7.07 -0.24
C ASP A 169 13.78 -6.55 0.95
N TYR A 170 14.46 -5.98 1.96
CA TYR A 170 13.83 -5.44 3.16
C TYR A 170 13.32 -4.00 3.00
N VAL A 171 13.84 -3.27 2.01
CA VAL A 171 13.55 -1.83 1.86
C VAL A 171 12.06 -1.55 1.74
N SER A 172 11.37 -2.25 0.82
CA SER A 172 9.92 -2.11 0.62
C SER A 172 9.08 -2.49 1.85
N PRO A 173 9.19 -3.70 2.42
CA PRO A 173 8.36 -4.08 3.55
C PRO A 173 8.64 -3.26 4.82
N VAL A 174 9.86 -2.75 5.02
CA VAL A 174 10.18 -1.83 6.13
C VAL A 174 9.52 -0.47 5.94
N VAL A 175 9.62 0.13 4.75
CA VAL A 175 8.94 1.41 4.45
C VAL A 175 7.42 1.26 4.63
N CYS A 176 6.85 0.18 4.10
CA CYS A 176 5.43 -0.12 4.31
C CYS A 176 5.08 -0.27 5.78
N LEU A 177 5.87 -1.04 6.55
CA LEU A 177 5.65 -1.22 7.98
C LEU A 177 5.62 0.13 8.71
N MET A 178 6.59 1.01 8.45
CA MET A 178 6.66 2.34 9.08
C MET A 178 5.39 3.15 8.84
N HIS A 179 4.92 3.19 7.58
CA HIS A 179 3.72 3.94 7.25
C HIS A 179 2.45 3.37 7.88
N HIS A 180 2.29 2.04 7.86
CA HIS A 180 1.12 1.37 8.43
C HIS A 180 1.09 1.46 9.96
N VAL A 181 2.25 1.37 10.63
CA VAL A 181 2.36 1.64 12.08
C VAL A 181 1.93 3.07 12.37
N ALA A 182 2.45 4.05 11.62
CA ALA A 182 2.13 5.45 11.83
C ALA A 182 0.62 5.71 11.70
N ILE A 183 -0.03 5.22 10.63
CA ILE A 183 -1.49 5.37 10.48
C ILE A 183 -2.24 4.66 11.59
N THR A 184 -1.83 3.45 11.98
CA THR A 184 -2.44 2.71 13.10
C THR A 184 -2.41 3.51 14.40
N LEU A 185 -1.29 4.17 14.70
CA LEU A 185 -1.14 4.97 15.91
C LEU A 185 -1.95 6.27 15.84
N LEU A 186 -2.02 6.90 14.67
CA LEU A 186 -2.79 8.13 14.47
C LEU A 186 -4.29 7.87 14.54
N SER A 187 -4.78 6.79 13.92
CA SER A 187 -6.20 6.43 13.91
C SER A 187 -6.74 5.97 15.28
N ARG A 188 -5.85 5.56 16.20
CA ARG A 188 -6.21 5.22 17.59
C ARG A 188 -6.67 6.41 18.39
N ARG A 189 -6.32 7.64 18.00
CA ARG A 189 -6.64 8.88 18.71
C ARG A 189 -8.11 9.31 18.58
N ARG A 190 -9.04 8.33 18.46
CA ARG A 190 -10.47 8.59 18.30
C ARG A 190 -10.94 9.47 19.46
N ARG A 191 -11.51 10.63 19.10
CA ARG A 191 -12.21 11.53 20.00
C ARG A 191 -13.66 11.10 20.12
#